data_AF-A0A834K9F9-F1
#
_entry.id   AF-A0A834K9F9-F1
#
_cell.length_a   1.000
_cell.length_b   1.000
_cell.length_c   1.000
_cell.angle_alpha   90.00
_cell.angle_beta   90.00
_cell.angle_gamma   90.00
#
_symmetry.space_group_name_H-M   'P 1'
#
loop_
_entity.id
_entity.type
_entity.pdbx_description
1 polymer ?
#
loop_
_entity_poly.entity_id
_entity_poly.type
_entity_poly.pdbx_seq_one_letter_code
_entity_poly.pdbx_strand_id
1 'polypeptide(L)'
;MIGRIHDVLICTKIVAKGSKVKATFISRKVHRTRFVNMADHCVDTDEAECPPAKKIKIEIENTDKNDESLHEAEINLSTFEMKRILQNNNTRKQIYIEDELFLKEGFFNEDTTIQKVFSNHIYANYRCFPIREYNGLNVLLIHPATPKHIEKFKKKELHIVNETYELYEKITLPHITSQQFSLEWIDNILTHKAEQDKIVYEDTNKETGFVMVPDLKWDGKPQTLKLLALPFQKVKCMRELNASHLPLLRNIRDAGIACISEKYNIPASQLRIYLHYQPSYYYLHVHFSYLMFETPGIHVDRAHLLSTVINNLELMPDYYTKCILSFLVFEGDSLCTKFREHGVVGKKKSESEET
;
A
#
# COMPACT_ATOMS: atom_id res chain seq x y z
N MET A 1 47.16 0.46 23.28
CA MET A 1 45.90 1.18 23.58
C MET A 1 44.87 0.72 22.56
N ILE A 2 43.64 0.40 22.97
CA ILE A 2 42.56 0.00 22.05
C ILE A 2 41.46 1.07 22.19
N GLY A 3 41.19 1.81 21.11
CA GLY A 3 40.15 2.83 21.10
C GLY A 3 38.78 2.17 21.23
N ARG A 4 37.96 2.64 22.18
CA ARG A 4 36.54 2.26 22.26
C ARG A 4 35.82 2.90 21.07
N ILE A 5 35.20 2.09 20.22
CA ILE A 5 34.22 2.57 19.25
C ILE A 5 32.85 2.33 19.91
N HIS A 6 32.14 3.43 20.12
CA HIS A 6 30.77 3.43 20.63
C HIS A 6 29.77 3.27 19.47
N ASP A 7 28.49 3.10 19.82
CA ASP A 7 27.31 3.28 18.96
C ASP A 7 27.14 2.27 17.80
N VAL A 8 26.50 1.14 18.13
CA VAL A 8 25.94 0.17 17.18
C VAL A 8 24.42 0.15 17.33
N LEU A 9 23.70 0.55 16.28
CA LEU A 9 22.25 0.39 16.20
C LEU A 9 21.89 -1.00 15.64
N ILE A 10 20.85 -1.65 16.19
CA ILE A 10 20.39 -2.97 15.73
C ILE A 10 18.89 -2.92 15.42
N CYS A 11 18.54 -3.17 14.16
CA CYS A 11 17.19 -3.46 13.68
C CYS A 11 17.24 -4.14 12.31
N THR A 12 16.14 -4.76 11.89
CA THR A 12 15.99 -5.34 10.54
C THR A 12 16.09 -4.24 9.47
N LYS A 13 17.09 -4.33 8.58
CA LYS A 13 17.62 -3.29 7.67
C LYS A 13 18.30 -2.11 8.39
N ILE A 14 19.63 -2.06 8.31
CA ILE A 14 20.45 -0.87 8.60
C ILE A 14 21.51 -0.74 7.48
N VAL A 15 21.87 0.51 7.15
CA VAL A 15 22.88 0.89 6.16
C VAL A 15 24.03 1.62 6.86
N ALA A 16 25.29 1.32 6.49
CA ALA A 16 26.48 1.92 7.10
C ALA A 16 27.57 2.28 6.07
N LYS A 17 28.44 3.22 6.46
CA LYS A 17 29.55 3.78 5.67
C LYS A 17 30.82 3.79 6.54
N GLY A 18 31.86 3.06 6.15
CA GLY A 18 33.13 3.02 6.89
C GLY A 18 33.71 1.62 6.98
N SER A 19 35.01 1.52 7.30
CA SER A 19 35.82 0.34 6.98
C SER A 19 36.17 -0.54 8.19
N LYS A 20 35.69 -1.79 8.13
CA LYS A 20 36.07 -2.98 8.95
C LYS A 20 35.50 -3.07 10.38
N VAL A 21 34.70 -4.10 10.59
CA VAL A 21 34.31 -4.71 11.88
C VAL A 21 34.80 -6.16 11.88
N LYS A 22 35.08 -6.74 13.05
CA LYS A 22 35.40 -8.17 13.20
C LYS A 22 34.41 -8.82 14.17
N ALA A 23 33.49 -9.63 13.64
CA ALA A 23 32.50 -10.36 14.42
C ALA A 23 32.96 -11.79 14.72
N THR A 24 32.73 -12.27 15.95
CA THR A 24 33.07 -13.63 16.38
C THR A 24 31.90 -14.57 16.10
N PHE A 25 32.07 -15.49 15.16
CA PHE A 25 31.06 -16.49 14.83
C PHE A 25 31.11 -17.69 15.79
N ILE A 26 30.02 -17.95 16.52
CA ILE A 26 29.79 -19.26 17.14
C ILE A 26 29.01 -20.12 16.13
N SER A 27 29.75 -20.87 15.32
CA SER A 27 29.20 -21.80 14.32
C SER A 27 28.92 -23.17 14.93
N ARG A 28 27.71 -23.71 14.69
CA ARG A 28 27.49 -25.16 14.57
C ARG A 28 26.79 -25.43 13.24
N LYS A 29 27.28 -26.42 12.49
CA LYS A 29 26.75 -26.83 11.18
C LYS A 29 25.49 -27.68 11.36
N VAL A 30 24.48 -27.44 10.52
CA VAL A 30 23.51 -28.46 10.06
C VAL A 30 23.46 -28.40 8.52
N HIS A 31 22.94 -29.43 7.87
CA HIS A 31 23.16 -29.68 6.43
C HIS A 31 22.26 -28.90 5.47
N ARG A 32 22.66 -28.88 4.20
CA ARG A 32 21.87 -28.38 3.06
C ARG A 32 20.65 -29.26 2.78
N THR A 33 19.55 -28.62 2.41
CA THR A 33 18.65 -29.11 1.36
C THR A 33 18.58 -28.08 0.23
N ARG A 34 18.44 -28.51 -1.02
CA ARG A 34 18.33 -27.62 -2.19
C ARG A 34 16.88 -27.30 -2.50
N PHE A 35 16.60 -26.06 -2.90
CA PHE A 35 15.59 -25.77 -3.92
C PHE A 35 16.18 -24.84 -4.99
N VAL A 36 15.49 -24.71 -6.12
CA VAL A 36 16.07 -24.33 -7.42
C VAL A 36 15.87 -22.86 -7.74
N ASN A 37 16.79 -22.28 -8.52
CA ASN A 37 16.68 -20.93 -9.07
C ASN A 37 15.40 -20.76 -9.91
N MET A 38 14.82 -19.57 -9.85
CA MET A 38 14.72 -18.78 -11.08
C MET A 38 14.99 -17.31 -10.75
N ALA A 39 15.70 -16.62 -11.63
CA ALA A 39 16.01 -15.21 -11.52
C ALA A 39 15.56 -14.56 -12.83
N ASP A 40 15.02 -13.34 -12.74
CA ASP A 40 14.81 -12.49 -13.90
C ASP A 40 15.18 -11.04 -13.57
N HIS A 41 15.62 -10.31 -14.59
CA HIS A 41 16.05 -8.93 -14.50
C HIS A 41 14.91 -7.98 -14.87
N CYS A 42 14.42 -7.19 -13.90
CA CYS A 42 13.71 -5.94 -14.16
C CYS A 42 14.47 -4.77 -13.52
N VAL A 43 14.56 -3.65 -14.25
CA VAL A 43 15.18 -2.40 -13.79
C VAL A 43 14.08 -1.41 -13.45
N ASP A 44 13.57 -1.47 -12.21
CA ASP A 44 12.53 -0.56 -11.75
C ASP A 44 13.08 0.82 -11.37
N THR A 45 12.73 1.82 -12.18
CA THR A 45 12.65 3.22 -11.73
C THR A 45 11.34 3.48 -10.97
N ASP A 46 11.28 4.64 -10.33
CA ASP A 46 10.10 5.29 -9.77
C ASP A 46 9.47 4.71 -8.49
N GLU A 47 10.05 5.22 -7.39
CA GLU A 47 9.36 5.92 -6.28
C GLU A 47 8.55 5.09 -5.23
N ALA A 48 9.16 5.08 -4.04
CA ALA A 48 8.59 5.18 -2.69
C ALA A 48 7.09 4.88 -2.40
N GLU A 49 6.86 3.86 -1.57
CA GLU A 49 5.82 3.85 -0.52
C GLU A 49 6.32 3.00 0.68
N CYS A 50 5.80 3.22 1.89
CA CYS A 50 6.33 2.65 3.15
C CYS A 50 5.20 2.16 4.07
N PRO A 51 5.27 0.96 4.68
CA PRO A 51 4.12 0.33 5.35
C PRO A 51 3.72 0.98 6.69
N PRO A 52 2.45 0.81 7.11
CA PRO A 52 1.90 1.50 8.28
C PRO A 52 2.45 0.98 9.61
N ALA A 53 2.69 1.90 10.54
CA ALA A 53 2.99 1.59 11.94
C ALA A 53 1.86 2.10 12.85
N LYS A 54 1.29 1.21 13.66
CA LYS A 54 0.43 1.59 14.80
C LYS A 54 0.87 0.84 16.04
N LYS A 55 1.25 1.60 17.07
CA LYS A 55 1.18 1.19 18.47
C LYS A 55 0.41 2.29 19.19
N ILE A 56 -0.80 1.98 19.63
CA ILE A 56 -1.54 2.83 20.57
C ILE A 56 -1.13 2.37 21.96
N LYS A 57 -0.69 3.31 22.81
CA LYS A 57 -0.50 3.08 24.25
C LYS A 57 -1.83 3.41 24.91
N ILE A 58 -2.44 2.43 25.56
CA ILE A 58 -3.64 2.64 26.40
C ILE A 58 -3.16 2.74 27.83
N GLU A 59 -3.66 3.73 28.57
CA GLU A 59 -3.37 3.93 29.98
C GLU A 59 -4.43 3.20 30.82
N ILE A 60 -4.02 2.68 31.97
CA ILE A 60 -4.82 1.73 32.76
C ILE A 60 -5.51 2.50 33.89
N GLU A 61 -6.83 2.56 33.85
CA GLU A 61 -7.65 2.83 35.02
C GLU A 61 -8.42 1.56 35.40
N ASN A 62 -8.58 1.34 36.71
CA ASN A 62 -9.15 0.10 37.25
C ASN A 62 -10.68 0.14 37.30
N THR A 63 -11.33 -1.02 37.15
CA THR A 63 -12.64 -1.28 37.76
C THR A 63 -12.82 -2.78 37.98
N ASP A 64 -13.55 -3.16 39.04
CA ASP A 64 -13.58 -4.54 39.53
C ASP A 64 -14.55 -5.47 38.78
N LYS A 65 -14.06 -6.68 38.50
CA LYS A 65 -14.73 -8.00 38.61
C LYS A 65 -16.22 -8.10 38.24
N ASN A 66 -16.50 -8.69 37.08
CA ASN A 66 -16.88 -10.11 36.99
C ASN A 66 -17.14 -10.53 35.53
N ASP A 67 -16.25 -11.34 34.97
CA ASP A 67 -16.47 -12.14 33.76
C ASP A 67 -15.50 -13.32 33.84
N GLU A 68 -16.00 -14.56 33.88
CA GLU A 68 -15.14 -15.76 33.90
C GLU A 68 -14.46 -15.91 32.53
N SER A 69 -13.15 -15.70 32.48
CA SER A 69 -12.38 -15.78 31.24
C SER A 69 -12.00 -17.23 30.98
N LEU A 70 -12.56 -17.84 29.93
CA LEU A 70 -12.23 -19.21 29.47
C LEU A 70 -10.71 -19.45 29.26
N HIS A 71 -9.93 -18.38 29.12
CA HIS A 71 -8.48 -18.37 28.98
C HIS A 71 -7.71 -18.24 30.32
N GLU A 72 -8.33 -18.53 31.47
CA GLU A 72 -7.67 -18.46 32.79
C GLU A 72 -6.72 -19.62 33.08
N ALA A 73 -6.90 -20.78 32.45
CA ALA A 73 -5.92 -21.86 32.45
C ALA A 73 -4.72 -21.54 31.54
N GLU A 74 -3.55 -22.12 31.84
CA GLU A 74 -2.40 -22.05 30.93
C GLU A 74 -2.68 -22.83 29.64
N ILE A 75 -2.59 -22.16 28.49
CA ILE A 75 -2.72 -22.81 27.18
C ILE A 75 -1.45 -23.62 26.90
N ASN A 76 -1.57 -24.94 26.99
CA ASN A 76 -0.58 -25.88 26.50
C ASN A 76 -0.90 -26.28 25.06
N LEU A 77 -0.02 -25.99 24.10
CA LEU A 77 -0.19 -26.37 22.69
C LEU A 77 0.35 -27.76 22.34
N SER A 78 0.86 -28.55 23.29
CA SER A 78 1.35 -29.92 23.01
C SER A 78 0.26 -30.87 22.49
N THR A 79 -1.01 -30.50 22.58
CA THR A 79 -2.18 -31.26 22.13
C THR A 79 -3.03 -30.54 21.07
N PHE A 80 -2.45 -29.61 20.30
CA PHE A 80 -3.16 -28.80 19.29
C PHE A 80 -2.94 -29.29 17.85
N GLU A 81 -4.00 -29.25 17.03
CA GLU A 81 -4.00 -29.71 15.64
C GLU A 81 -4.75 -28.69 14.70
N MET A 82 -4.71 -28.79 13.34
CA MET A 82 -5.27 -27.79 12.37
C MET A 82 -5.90 -28.30 11.01
N LYS A 83 -7.25 -28.34 10.86
CA LYS A 83 -8.08 -28.82 9.69
C LYS A 83 -7.77 -28.08 8.42
N ARG A 84 -7.66 -26.76 8.50
CA ARG A 84 -7.67 -25.90 7.32
C ARG A 84 -7.08 -24.52 7.62
N ILE A 85 -6.35 -24.00 6.66
CA ILE A 85 -6.07 -22.56 6.58
C ILE A 85 -7.34 -21.90 6.02
N LEU A 86 -8.05 -21.14 6.85
CA LEU A 86 -9.24 -20.37 6.44
C LEU A 86 -8.85 -19.20 5.54
N GLN A 87 -7.74 -18.54 5.84
CA GLN A 87 -7.21 -17.41 5.08
C GLN A 87 -5.72 -17.24 5.37
N ASN A 88 -4.91 -16.96 4.35
CA ASN A 88 -3.53 -16.47 4.50
C ASN A 88 -3.40 -15.11 3.80
N ASN A 89 -3.15 -14.05 4.58
CA ASN A 89 -2.81 -12.74 4.06
C ASN A 89 -1.31 -12.46 4.29
N ASN A 90 -0.51 -12.64 3.24
CA ASN A 90 0.93 -12.39 3.24
C ASN A 90 1.30 -10.91 3.46
N THR A 91 0.47 -9.96 3.01
CA THR A 91 0.67 -8.51 3.18
C THR A 91 0.66 -8.11 4.65
N ARG A 92 -0.32 -8.62 5.39
CA ARG A 92 -0.56 -8.36 6.83
C ARG A 92 0.16 -9.36 7.74
N LYS A 93 0.69 -10.44 7.17
CA LYS A 93 1.28 -11.61 7.87
C LYS A 93 0.30 -12.25 8.85
N GLN A 94 -0.95 -12.40 8.42
CA GLN A 94 -2.06 -12.96 9.20
C GLN A 94 -2.51 -14.27 8.58
N ILE A 95 -2.62 -15.32 9.39
CA ILE A 95 -3.12 -16.63 9.00
C ILE A 95 -4.28 -16.99 9.95
N TYR A 96 -5.41 -17.38 9.37
CA TYR A 96 -6.59 -17.84 10.10
C TYR A 96 -6.73 -19.35 9.93
N ILE A 97 -7.08 -20.04 11.03
CA ILE A 97 -6.83 -21.47 11.23
C ILE A 97 -8.08 -22.15 11.83
N GLU A 98 -8.37 -23.35 11.34
CA GLU A 98 -9.37 -24.33 11.81
C GLU A 98 -8.61 -25.61 12.28
N ASP A 99 -9.15 -26.48 13.17
CA ASP A 99 -8.43 -27.46 14.06
C ASP A 99 -8.31 -28.95 13.52
N GLU A 100 -7.36 -29.85 13.87
CA GLU A 100 -6.91 -31.17 13.21
C GLU A 100 -6.24 -31.18 11.78
N LEU A 101 -4.94 -31.08 11.38
CA LEU A 101 -3.56 -31.33 11.92
C LEU A 101 -2.34 -30.72 11.10
N PHE A 102 -2.32 -29.46 10.60
CA PHE A 102 -1.17 -28.79 9.86
C PHE A 102 0.18 -28.68 10.64
N LEU A 103 0.23 -28.99 11.94
CA LEU A 103 1.49 -28.98 12.72
C LEU A 103 2.40 -30.20 12.48
N LYS A 104 2.10 -31.06 11.50
CA LYS A 104 3.04 -32.11 11.06
C LYS A 104 4.33 -31.60 10.42
N GLU A 105 4.44 -30.29 10.16
CA GLU A 105 5.72 -29.59 9.89
C GLU A 105 6.01 -28.46 10.90
N GLY A 106 5.99 -28.79 12.20
CA GLY A 106 6.93 -28.26 13.20
C GLY A 106 6.83 -26.80 13.67
N PHE A 107 5.91 -25.99 13.11
CA PHE A 107 5.87 -24.55 13.40
C PHE A 107 5.62 -24.18 14.88
N PHE A 108 4.87 -25.03 15.59
CA PHE A 108 4.70 -25.02 17.04
C PHE A 108 4.93 -26.44 17.60
N ASN A 109 5.53 -26.53 18.79
CA ASN A 109 5.87 -27.77 19.50
C ASN A 109 6.02 -27.51 21.03
N GLU A 110 6.59 -28.45 21.78
CA GLU A 110 6.89 -28.31 23.22
C GLU A 110 7.88 -27.19 23.59
N ASP A 111 8.83 -26.80 22.72
CA ASP A 111 9.73 -25.66 22.94
C ASP A 111 9.04 -24.28 22.72
N THR A 112 7.80 -24.27 22.21
CA THR A 112 7.11 -23.04 21.81
C THR A 112 6.57 -22.30 23.03
N THR A 113 7.30 -21.27 23.45
CA THR A 113 6.91 -20.46 24.61
C THR A 113 5.73 -19.56 24.27
N ILE A 114 4.66 -19.63 25.08
CA ILE A 114 3.46 -18.79 24.93
C ILE A 114 3.22 -17.98 26.21
N GLN A 115 2.93 -16.70 26.05
CA GLN A 115 2.69 -15.76 27.15
C GLN A 115 1.37 -15.01 26.92
N LYS A 116 0.42 -15.14 27.85
CA LYS A 116 -0.85 -14.42 27.83
C LYS A 116 -0.61 -12.91 27.96
N VAL A 117 -1.21 -12.12 27.07
CA VAL A 117 -1.15 -10.65 27.11
C VAL A 117 -2.46 -10.07 27.65
N PHE A 118 -3.59 -10.64 27.24
CA PHE A 118 -4.93 -10.18 27.59
C PHE A 118 -5.96 -11.28 27.29
N SER A 119 -7.07 -11.31 28.02
CA SER A 119 -8.28 -12.05 27.63
C SER A 119 -9.55 -11.30 28.03
N ASN A 120 -10.62 -11.53 27.28
CA ASN A 120 -11.99 -11.15 27.60
C ASN A 120 -12.92 -12.22 27.00
N HIS A 121 -13.65 -12.94 27.87
CA HIS A 121 -14.54 -14.03 27.52
C HIS A 121 -13.88 -15.05 26.56
N ILE A 122 -14.37 -15.22 25.34
CA ILE A 122 -13.81 -16.12 24.31
C ILE A 122 -12.53 -15.59 23.62
N TYR A 123 -12.22 -14.29 23.72
CA TYR A 123 -11.09 -13.68 23.01
C TYR A 123 -9.85 -13.58 23.92
N ALA A 124 -8.68 -13.94 23.38
CA ALA A 124 -7.41 -13.72 24.07
C ALA A 124 -6.27 -13.43 23.10
N ASN A 125 -5.30 -12.66 23.58
CA ASN A 125 -4.09 -12.30 22.85
C ASN A 125 -2.87 -12.89 23.56
N TYR A 126 -1.98 -13.50 22.79
CA TYR A 126 -0.76 -14.15 23.28
C TYR A 126 0.47 -13.65 22.52
N ARG A 127 1.62 -13.62 23.19
CA ARG A 127 2.93 -13.61 22.55
C ARG A 127 3.38 -15.06 22.40
N CYS A 128 3.54 -15.51 21.16
CA CYS A 128 4.10 -16.81 20.83
C CYS A 128 5.54 -16.63 20.37
N PHE A 129 6.46 -17.43 20.92
CA PHE A 129 7.85 -17.52 20.50
C PHE A 129 8.05 -18.91 19.87
N PRO A 130 7.96 -19.05 18.54
CA PRO A 130 8.13 -20.33 17.85
C PRO A 130 9.59 -20.80 17.92
N ILE A 131 9.87 -22.04 17.50
CA ILE A 131 11.22 -22.59 17.58
C ILE A 131 12.24 -21.87 16.69
N ARG A 132 13.52 -21.98 17.06
CA ARG A 132 14.63 -21.22 16.46
C ARG A 132 14.69 -21.30 14.94
N GLU A 133 14.25 -22.40 14.35
CA GLU A 133 14.30 -22.67 12.91
C GLU A 133 13.36 -21.76 12.11
N TYR A 134 12.21 -21.39 12.68
CA TYR A 134 11.26 -20.44 12.07
C TYR A 134 11.53 -18.97 12.43
N ASN A 135 12.47 -18.71 13.35
CA ASN A 135 12.95 -17.35 13.67
C ASN A 135 14.00 -16.82 12.67
N GLY A 136 14.03 -17.36 11.45
CA GLY A 136 14.92 -16.93 10.37
C GLY A 136 14.59 -15.52 9.87
N LEU A 137 15.53 -14.58 10.02
CA LEU A 137 15.40 -13.24 9.45
C LEU A 137 15.95 -13.20 8.01
N ASN A 138 15.14 -12.75 7.06
CA ASN A 138 15.62 -12.39 5.72
C ASN A 138 16.41 -11.07 5.79
N VAL A 139 17.69 -11.09 5.39
CA VAL A 139 18.60 -9.95 5.49
C VAL A 139 19.12 -9.54 4.11
N LEU A 140 18.66 -8.39 3.64
CA LEU A 140 19.22 -7.70 2.47
C LEU A 140 20.35 -6.76 2.92
N LEU A 141 21.57 -6.99 2.43
CA LEU A 141 22.74 -6.15 2.67
C LEU A 141 23.11 -5.35 1.41
N ILE A 142 23.32 -4.05 1.55
CA ILE A 142 23.75 -3.15 0.46
C ILE A 142 25.05 -2.46 0.88
N HIS A 143 26.15 -2.78 0.21
CA HIS A 143 27.47 -2.21 0.52
C HIS A 143 28.35 -2.10 -0.75
N PRO A 144 28.96 -0.94 -1.04
CA PRO A 144 28.79 0.34 -0.37
C PRO A 144 27.44 0.99 -0.75
N ALA A 145 26.68 1.46 0.24
CA ALA A 145 25.45 2.19 -0.04
C ALA A 145 25.75 3.62 -0.51
N THR A 146 25.13 4.04 -1.61
CA THR A 146 25.19 5.43 -2.10
C THR A 146 24.11 6.30 -1.44
N PRO A 147 24.20 7.64 -1.48
CA PRO A 147 23.15 8.52 -0.94
C PRO A 147 21.75 8.23 -1.50
N LYS A 148 21.64 7.83 -2.77
CA LYS A 148 20.36 7.39 -3.37
C LYS A 148 19.76 6.15 -2.69
N HIS A 149 20.60 5.21 -2.24
CA HIS A 149 20.12 4.04 -1.48
C HIS A 149 19.63 4.44 -0.08
N ILE A 150 20.31 5.38 0.57
CA ILE A 150 19.90 5.89 1.89
C ILE A 150 18.53 6.58 1.77
N GLU A 151 18.37 7.51 0.84
CA GLU A 151 17.10 8.25 0.67
C GLU A 151 15.95 7.33 0.22
N LYS A 152 16.21 6.28 -0.58
CA LYS A 152 15.20 5.26 -0.96
C LYS A 152 14.65 4.44 0.22
N PHE A 153 15.40 4.29 1.31
CA PHE A 153 14.99 3.50 2.49
C PHE A 153 14.76 4.31 3.77
N LYS A 154 15.05 5.61 3.74
CA LYS A 154 14.77 6.56 4.82
C LYS A 154 13.26 6.71 5.00
N LYS A 155 12.78 6.64 6.24
CA LYS A 155 11.38 6.92 6.55
C LYS A 155 11.10 8.40 6.24
N LYS A 156 10.22 8.67 5.28
CA LYS A 156 9.60 9.99 5.09
C LYS A 156 8.47 10.14 6.12
N GLU A 157 8.37 11.29 6.79
CA GLU A 157 7.17 11.61 7.57
C GLU A 157 6.02 11.98 6.60
N LEU A 158 4.79 11.65 6.98
CA LEU A 158 3.59 11.82 6.15
C LEU A 158 2.64 12.82 6.82
N HIS A 159 1.99 13.67 6.03
CA HIS A 159 1.00 14.64 6.47
C HIS A 159 -0.28 14.48 5.66
N ILE A 160 -1.45 14.63 6.29
CA ILE A 160 -2.72 14.77 5.57
C ILE A 160 -2.94 16.25 5.28
N VAL A 161 -3.18 16.59 4.01
CA VAL A 161 -3.70 17.89 3.59
C VAL A 161 -5.21 17.75 3.38
N ASN A 162 -5.98 18.65 3.99
CA ASN A 162 -7.41 18.80 3.75
C ASN A 162 -7.60 20.00 2.81
N GLU A 163 -7.63 19.75 1.51
CA GLU A 163 -7.60 20.78 0.48
C GLU A 163 -9.01 21.32 0.18
N THR A 164 -9.22 22.61 0.36
CA THR A 164 -10.40 23.33 -0.16
C THR A 164 -10.17 23.73 -1.63
N TYR A 165 -11.20 24.16 -2.34
CA TYR A 165 -11.03 24.54 -3.75
C TYR A 165 -10.16 25.80 -3.92
N GLU A 166 -10.18 26.74 -2.96
CA GLU A 166 -9.30 27.91 -2.93
C GLU A 166 -7.83 27.50 -2.72
N LEU A 167 -7.57 26.44 -1.94
CA LEU A 167 -6.22 25.87 -1.80
C LEU A 167 -5.78 25.15 -3.07
N TYR A 168 -6.69 24.47 -3.77
CA TYR A 168 -6.42 23.90 -5.09
C TYR A 168 -5.99 24.99 -6.08
N GLU A 169 -6.79 26.04 -6.28
CA GLU A 169 -6.50 27.11 -7.23
C GLU A 169 -5.25 27.93 -6.87
N LYS A 170 -4.98 28.12 -5.57
CA LYS A 170 -3.83 28.92 -5.11
C LYS A 170 -2.51 28.17 -5.06
N ILE A 171 -2.54 26.87 -4.76
CA ILE A 171 -1.33 26.09 -4.43
C ILE A 171 -1.14 24.94 -5.43
N THR A 172 -2.11 24.03 -5.52
CA THR A 172 -1.98 22.79 -6.30
C THR A 172 -2.00 23.06 -7.80
N LEU A 173 -2.98 23.79 -8.32
CA LEU A 173 -3.13 24.06 -9.76
C LEU A 173 -1.90 24.78 -10.37
N PRO A 174 -1.33 25.84 -9.76
CA PRO A 174 -0.07 26.43 -10.22
C PRO A 174 1.12 25.46 -10.13
N HIS A 175 1.17 24.64 -9.07
CA HIS A 175 2.24 23.67 -8.89
C HIS A 175 2.23 22.59 -9.98
N ILE A 176 1.09 21.91 -10.19
CA ILE A 176 0.96 20.82 -11.16
C ILE A 176 1.14 21.31 -12.61
N THR A 177 0.75 22.55 -12.90
CA THR A 177 0.94 23.18 -14.22
C THR A 177 2.41 23.53 -14.47
N SER A 178 3.21 23.77 -13.43
CA SER A 178 4.66 24.07 -13.55
C SER A 178 5.56 22.84 -13.47
N GLN A 179 5.05 21.68 -13.02
CA GLN A 179 5.82 20.43 -12.87
C GLN A 179 5.09 19.21 -13.48
N GLN A 180 4.50 19.38 -14.66
CA GLN A 180 3.78 18.31 -15.34
C GLN A 180 4.74 17.32 -16.04
N PHE A 181 4.65 16.03 -15.67
CA PHE A 181 5.28 14.93 -16.41
C PHE A 181 4.74 14.84 -17.85
N SER A 182 5.55 14.35 -18.79
CA SER A 182 5.09 14.12 -20.17
C SER A 182 3.92 13.13 -20.21
N LEU A 183 2.82 13.55 -20.82
CA LEU A 183 1.65 12.70 -21.09
C LEU A 183 1.73 12.03 -22.48
N GLU A 184 2.86 12.14 -23.17
CA GLU A 184 3.07 11.61 -24.53
C GLU A 184 2.78 10.11 -24.64
N TRP A 185 3.05 9.33 -23.58
CA TRP A 185 2.70 7.90 -23.55
C TRP A 185 1.18 7.66 -23.61
N ILE A 186 0.37 8.53 -22.99
CA ILE A 186 -1.10 8.48 -23.06
C ILE A 186 -1.56 8.85 -24.47
N ASP A 187 -1.06 9.95 -25.03
CA ASP A 187 -1.36 10.36 -26.40
C ASP A 187 -0.90 9.29 -27.43
N ASN A 188 0.16 8.53 -27.16
CA ASN A 188 0.61 7.42 -28.00
C ASN A 188 -0.29 6.17 -27.92
N ILE A 189 -0.87 5.85 -26.75
CA ILE A 189 -1.90 4.81 -26.62
C ILE A 189 -3.18 5.25 -27.34
N LEU A 190 -3.68 6.46 -27.04
CA LEU A 190 -4.92 7.03 -27.60
C LEU A 190 -4.83 7.37 -29.11
N THR A 191 -3.66 7.24 -29.73
CA THR A 191 -3.45 7.38 -31.18
C THR A 191 -2.83 6.14 -31.83
N HIS A 192 -2.87 4.99 -31.14
CA HIS A 192 -2.43 3.68 -31.64
C HIS A 192 -1.00 3.67 -32.22
N LYS A 193 -0.09 4.39 -31.56
CA LYS A 193 1.35 4.42 -31.86
C LYS A 193 2.15 3.48 -30.95
N ALA A 194 1.59 3.11 -29.80
CA ALA A 194 2.20 2.22 -28.82
C ALA A 194 1.12 1.41 -28.08
N GLU A 195 1.47 0.19 -27.66
CA GLU A 195 0.67 -0.69 -26.79
C GLU A 195 -0.75 -1.05 -27.30
N GLN A 196 -1.01 -0.81 -28.59
CA GLN A 196 -2.27 -1.15 -29.28
C GLN A 196 -2.62 -2.64 -29.22
N ASP A 197 -1.62 -3.51 -29.11
CA ASP A 197 -1.72 -4.96 -28.92
C ASP A 197 -2.25 -5.35 -27.53
N LYS A 198 -2.12 -4.45 -26.54
CA LYS A 198 -2.56 -4.65 -25.16
C LYS A 198 -3.95 -4.09 -24.87
N ILE A 199 -4.58 -3.41 -25.82
CA ILE A 199 -5.89 -2.78 -25.61
C ILE A 199 -6.95 -3.84 -25.27
N VAL A 200 -7.51 -3.73 -24.07
CA VAL A 200 -8.52 -4.64 -23.53
C VAL A 200 -9.93 -4.23 -23.99
N TYR A 201 -10.17 -2.93 -24.15
CA TYR A 201 -11.43 -2.37 -24.66
C TYR A 201 -11.17 -0.99 -25.28
N GLU A 202 -11.95 -0.60 -26.28
CA GLU A 202 -11.99 0.76 -26.80
C GLU A 202 -13.41 1.15 -27.23
N ASP A 203 -13.87 2.30 -26.74
CA ASP A 203 -14.97 3.07 -27.34
C ASP A 203 -14.34 4.32 -27.97
N THR A 204 -14.46 4.44 -29.29
CA THR A 204 -13.79 5.49 -30.08
C THR A 204 -14.44 6.88 -29.96
N ASN A 205 -15.60 6.99 -29.28
CA ASN A 205 -16.30 8.26 -29.05
C ASN A 205 -15.40 9.28 -28.33
N LYS A 206 -15.32 10.51 -28.85
CA LYS A 206 -14.38 11.53 -28.35
C LYS A 206 -14.84 12.32 -27.12
N GLU A 207 -16.11 12.20 -26.74
CA GLU A 207 -16.68 12.83 -25.56
C GLU A 207 -16.93 11.81 -24.44
N THR A 208 -17.46 10.63 -24.78
CA THR A 208 -17.86 9.61 -23.80
C THR A 208 -17.05 8.32 -23.85
N GLY A 209 -16.16 8.16 -24.83
CA GLY A 209 -15.38 6.95 -25.05
C GLY A 209 -14.02 6.95 -24.33
N PHE A 210 -13.43 5.78 -24.26
CA PHE A 210 -12.18 5.51 -23.55
C PHE A 210 -11.47 4.28 -24.11
N VAL A 211 -10.15 4.21 -23.91
CA VAL A 211 -9.32 3.02 -24.13
C VAL A 211 -9.01 2.39 -22.77
N MET A 212 -9.10 1.06 -22.65
CA MET A 212 -8.72 0.33 -21.44
C MET A 212 -7.49 -0.55 -21.68
N VAL A 213 -6.47 -0.42 -20.84
CA VAL A 213 -5.18 -1.11 -20.95
C VAL A 213 -4.77 -1.77 -19.63
N PRO A 214 -3.88 -2.78 -19.64
CA PRO A 214 -3.18 -3.25 -18.45
C PRO A 214 -2.46 -2.13 -17.69
N ASP A 215 -2.46 -2.19 -16.36
CA ASP A 215 -1.46 -1.46 -15.56
C ASP A 215 -0.07 -2.08 -15.81
N LEU A 216 0.97 -1.23 -15.90
CA LEU A 216 2.35 -1.67 -16.16
C LEU A 216 2.87 -2.70 -15.13
N LYS A 217 2.30 -2.72 -13.91
CA LYS A 217 2.70 -3.60 -12.81
C LYS A 217 1.77 -4.81 -12.66
N TRP A 218 0.96 -5.13 -13.67
CA TRP A 218 0.12 -6.34 -13.70
C TRP A 218 0.80 -7.52 -14.40
N ASP A 219 0.73 -8.70 -13.80
CA ASP A 219 1.30 -9.96 -14.30
C ASP A 219 0.30 -10.82 -15.10
N GLY A 220 -0.80 -10.21 -15.57
CA GLY A 220 -1.82 -10.83 -16.42
C GLY A 220 -2.79 -11.79 -15.72
N LYS A 221 -2.68 -12.02 -14.40
CA LYS A 221 -3.54 -12.98 -13.68
C LYS A 221 -4.82 -12.33 -13.12
N PRO A 222 -5.98 -12.99 -13.14
CA PRO A 222 -7.22 -12.44 -12.58
C PRO A 222 -7.14 -12.03 -11.09
N GLN A 223 -6.39 -12.78 -10.27
CA GLN A 223 -6.26 -12.58 -8.83
C GLN A 223 -5.44 -11.33 -8.45
N THR A 224 -4.77 -10.73 -9.44
CA THR A 224 -3.92 -9.54 -9.33
C THR A 224 -4.40 -8.45 -10.30
N LEU A 225 -5.60 -8.60 -10.88
CA LEU A 225 -6.08 -7.74 -11.98
C LEU A 225 -5.95 -6.25 -11.63
N LYS A 226 -5.33 -5.53 -12.56
CA LYS A 226 -5.25 -4.07 -12.63
C LYS A 226 -5.36 -3.62 -14.08
N LEU A 227 -6.39 -2.84 -14.39
CA LEU A 227 -6.55 -2.14 -15.66
C LEU A 227 -6.70 -0.64 -15.42
N LEU A 228 -6.32 0.15 -16.42
CA LEU A 228 -6.48 1.60 -16.48
C LEU A 228 -7.42 1.95 -17.63
N ALA A 229 -8.51 2.66 -17.34
CA ALA A 229 -9.34 3.29 -18.37
C ALA A 229 -8.89 4.75 -18.59
N LEU A 230 -8.56 5.05 -19.84
CA LEU A 230 -8.04 6.33 -20.33
C LEU A 230 -9.10 6.96 -21.27
N PRO A 231 -9.85 7.99 -20.82
CA PRO A 231 -10.88 8.65 -21.61
C PRO A 231 -10.28 9.43 -22.77
N PHE A 232 -11.02 9.67 -23.85
CA PHE A 232 -10.60 10.61 -24.89
C PHE A 232 -10.73 12.08 -24.46
N GLN A 233 -11.64 12.38 -23.53
CA GLN A 233 -11.86 13.73 -23.00
C GLN A 233 -10.68 14.17 -22.11
N LYS A 234 -9.99 15.26 -22.50
CA LYS A 234 -8.81 15.77 -21.77
C LYS A 234 -9.19 16.52 -20.49
N VAL A 235 -9.31 15.77 -19.39
CA VAL A 235 -9.54 16.24 -18.02
C VAL A 235 -8.28 15.95 -17.19
N LYS A 236 -7.84 16.82 -16.29
CA LYS A 236 -6.60 16.64 -15.50
C LYS A 236 -6.77 15.74 -14.29
N CYS A 237 -7.79 15.98 -13.47
CA CYS A 237 -8.04 15.28 -12.21
C CYS A 237 -9.47 15.52 -11.71
N MET A 238 -9.81 14.97 -10.54
CA MET A 238 -11.17 15.05 -9.97
C MET A 238 -11.69 16.48 -9.78
N ARG A 239 -10.83 17.48 -9.60
CA ARG A 239 -11.23 18.90 -9.43
C ARG A 239 -11.89 19.52 -10.67
N GLU A 240 -11.69 18.94 -11.85
CA GLU A 240 -12.32 19.39 -13.11
C GLU A 240 -13.61 18.63 -13.43
N LEU A 241 -13.94 17.58 -12.67
CA LEU A 241 -15.16 16.79 -12.86
C LEU A 241 -16.40 17.58 -12.44
N ASN A 242 -17.37 17.62 -13.34
CA ASN A 242 -18.70 18.19 -13.17
C ASN A 242 -19.74 17.35 -13.95
N ALA A 243 -21.03 17.64 -13.82
CA ALA A 243 -22.12 16.85 -14.40
C ALA A 243 -22.01 16.55 -15.92
N SER A 244 -21.32 17.37 -16.73
CA SER A 244 -21.13 17.06 -18.16
C SER A 244 -20.33 15.76 -18.40
N HIS A 245 -19.55 15.33 -17.41
CA HIS A 245 -18.73 14.11 -17.46
C HIS A 245 -19.52 12.85 -17.05
N LEU A 246 -20.76 12.97 -16.58
CA LEU A 246 -21.56 11.80 -16.15
C LEU A 246 -21.74 10.72 -17.23
N PRO A 247 -21.97 11.05 -18.53
CA PRO A 247 -22.04 10.03 -19.58
C PRO A 247 -20.73 9.25 -19.73
N LEU A 248 -19.58 9.95 -19.73
CA LEU A 248 -18.25 9.34 -19.78
C LEU A 248 -17.98 8.43 -18.57
N LEU A 249 -18.21 8.94 -17.35
CA LEU A 249 -17.96 8.19 -16.12
C LEU A 249 -18.86 6.94 -16.01
N ARG A 250 -20.13 7.03 -16.44
CA ARG A 250 -21.04 5.88 -16.53
C ARG A 250 -20.59 4.88 -17.60
N ASN A 251 -20.17 5.34 -18.78
CA ASN A 251 -19.66 4.45 -19.83
C ASN A 251 -18.41 3.69 -19.39
N ILE A 252 -17.43 4.38 -18.77
CA ILE A 252 -16.24 3.75 -18.17
C ILE A 252 -16.66 2.67 -17.18
N ARG A 253 -17.58 2.97 -16.25
CA ARG A 253 -18.10 2.01 -15.27
C ARG A 253 -18.70 0.78 -15.95
N ASP A 254 -19.67 0.99 -16.83
CA ASP A 254 -20.57 -0.06 -17.31
C ASP A 254 -19.90 -0.94 -18.40
N ALA A 255 -19.24 -0.32 -19.38
CA ALA A 255 -18.49 -1.06 -20.40
C ALA A 255 -17.20 -1.69 -19.83
N GLY A 256 -16.55 -1.03 -18.86
CA GLY A 256 -15.40 -1.60 -18.15
C GLY A 256 -15.77 -2.86 -17.37
N ILE A 257 -16.88 -2.82 -16.60
CA ILE A 257 -17.43 -3.99 -15.90
C ILE A 257 -17.77 -5.12 -16.89
N ALA A 258 -18.47 -4.81 -18.00
CA ALA A 258 -18.88 -5.81 -18.98
C ALA A 258 -17.66 -6.53 -19.58
N CYS A 259 -16.67 -5.77 -20.06
CA CYS A 259 -15.45 -6.32 -20.64
C CYS A 259 -14.62 -7.15 -19.64
N ILE A 260 -14.51 -6.71 -18.38
CA ILE A 260 -13.78 -7.47 -17.35
C ILE A 260 -14.51 -8.78 -17.00
N SER A 261 -15.85 -8.73 -16.90
CA SER A 261 -16.66 -9.92 -16.63
C SER A 261 -16.59 -10.94 -17.78
N GLU A 262 -16.56 -10.47 -19.04
CA GLU A 262 -16.42 -11.32 -20.22
C GLU A 262 -15.02 -11.95 -20.31
N LYS A 263 -13.96 -11.14 -20.23
CA LYS A 263 -12.58 -11.59 -20.50
C LYS A 263 -11.91 -12.32 -19.34
N TYR A 264 -12.27 -12.01 -18.09
CA TYR A 264 -11.59 -12.52 -16.90
C TYR A 264 -12.51 -13.26 -15.91
N ASN A 265 -13.81 -13.35 -16.20
CA ASN A 265 -14.82 -13.98 -15.34
C ASN A 265 -14.84 -13.42 -13.90
N ILE A 266 -14.55 -12.10 -13.74
CA ILE A 266 -14.65 -11.39 -12.46
C ILE A 266 -15.94 -10.56 -12.46
N PRO A 267 -16.92 -10.86 -11.57
CA PRO A 267 -18.16 -10.09 -11.50
C PRO A 267 -17.94 -8.70 -10.90
N ALA A 268 -18.85 -7.77 -11.22
CA ALA A 268 -18.80 -6.38 -10.74
C ALA A 268 -18.60 -6.22 -9.22
N SER A 269 -19.21 -7.12 -8.42
CA SER A 269 -19.10 -7.14 -6.95
C SER A 269 -17.72 -7.52 -6.42
N GLN A 270 -16.82 -8.03 -7.29
CA GLN A 270 -15.43 -8.34 -6.99
C GLN A 270 -14.45 -7.34 -7.61
N LEU A 271 -14.94 -6.19 -8.09
CA LEU A 271 -14.11 -5.10 -8.61
C LEU A 271 -14.11 -3.89 -7.67
N ARG A 272 -12.92 -3.36 -7.38
CA ARG A 272 -12.72 -2.02 -6.83
C ARG A 272 -12.40 -1.09 -8.00
N ILE A 273 -13.33 -0.20 -8.33
CA ILE A 273 -13.24 0.75 -9.45
C ILE A 273 -13.13 2.17 -8.88
N TYR A 274 -12.05 2.88 -9.15
CA TYR A 274 -11.69 4.10 -8.41
C TYR A 274 -10.78 5.08 -9.17
N LEU A 275 -10.74 6.32 -8.70
CA LEU A 275 -9.84 7.37 -9.15
C LEU A 275 -8.82 7.68 -8.04
N HIS A 276 -7.64 8.17 -8.40
CA HIS A 276 -6.66 8.69 -7.45
C HIS A 276 -6.78 10.22 -7.26
N TYR A 277 -6.67 10.67 -6.01
CA TYR A 277 -6.42 12.07 -5.67
C TYR A 277 -5.33 12.18 -4.57
N GLN A 278 -4.18 12.80 -4.81
CA GLN A 278 -3.69 13.26 -6.11
C GLN A 278 -3.34 12.09 -7.05
N PRO A 279 -3.59 12.22 -8.36
CA PRO A 279 -3.19 11.24 -9.36
C PRO A 279 -1.66 11.26 -9.58
N SER A 280 -1.09 10.14 -10.05
CA SER A 280 0.35 10.06 -10.38
C SER A 280 0.74 10.89 -11.60
N TYR A 281 -0.24 11.22 -12.45
CA TYR A 281 -0.11 12.08 -13.63
C TYR A 281 -1.44 12.80 -13.86
N TYR A 282 -1.39 14.07 -14.27
CA TYR A 282 -2.58 14.92 -14.39
C TYR A 282 -3.28 14.74 -15.73
N TYR A 283 -3.78 13.50 -15.91
CA TYR A 283 -4.75 13.09 -16.90
C TYR A 283 -5.75 12.17 -16.19
N LEU A 284 -7.05 12.39 -16.40
CA LEU A 284 -8.11 11.59 -15.79
C LEU A 284 -7.94 10.12 -16.20
N HIS A 285 -7.90 9.23 -15.21
CA HIS A 285 -7.82 7.79 -15.44
C HIS A 285 -8.54 7.06 -14.31
N VAL A 286 -9.22 5.96 -14.65
CA VAL A 286 -9.94 5.12 -13.69
C VAL A 286 -9.21 3.79 -13.56
N HIS A 287 -8.91 3.42 -12.31
CA HIS A 287 -8.33 2.15 -11.93
C HIS A 287 -9.43 1.11 -11.75
N PHE A 288 -9.28 -0.04 -12.40
CA PHE A 288 -10.07 -1.24 -12.14
C PHE A 288 -9.14 -2.26 -11.49
N SER A 289 -9.47 -2.71 -10.28
CA SER A 289 -8.67 -3.73 -9.56
C SER A 289 -9.53 -4.85 -9.00
N TYR A 290 -8.99 -6.07 -8.93
CA TYR A 290 -9.64 -7.15 -8.19
C TYR A 290 -9.74 -6.79 -6.70
N LEU A 291 -10.93 -6.95 -6.12
CA LEU A 291 -11.26 -6.42 -4.79
C LEU A 291 -10.38 -7.01 -3.67
N MET A 292 -10.00 -8.28 -3.77
CA MET A 292 -9.11 -8.93 -2.78
C MET A 292 -7.62 -8.64 -3.02
N PHE A 293 -7.24 -7.97 -4.11
CA PHE A 293 -5.85 -7.56 -4.34
C PHE A 293 -5.55 -6.30 -3.51
N GLU A 294 -4.64 -6.44 -2.54
CA GLU A 294 -4.06 -5.32 -1.80
C GLU A 294 -2.87 -4.75 -2.59
N THR A 295 -2.98 -3.51 -3.04
CA THR A 295 -1.98 -2.78 -3.83
C THR A 295 -1.86 -1.34 -3.31
N PRO A 296 -0.68 -0.70 -3.43
CA PRO A 296 -0.52 0.75 -3.33
C PRO A 296 -1.68 1.56 -3.95
N GLY A 297 -2.04 2.66 -3.30
CA GLY A 297 -3.03 3.63 -3.76
C GLY A 297 -4.50 3.36 -3.43
N ILE A 298 -4.90 2.16 -2.97
CA ILE A 298 -6.33 1.79 -2.73
C ILE A 298 -6.95 2.35 -1.43
N HIS A 299 -6.21 3.13 -0.65
CA HIS A 299 -6.64 3.59 0.67
C HIS A 299 -7.45 4.88 0.60
N VAL A 300 -8.27 5.16 1.63
CA VAL A 300 -9.25 6.27 1.65
C VAL A 300 -8.62 7.66 1.52
N ASP A 301 -7.34 7.77 1.86
CA ASP A 301 -6.46 8.93 1.70
C ASP A 301 -5.91 9.15 0.28
N ARG A 302 -6.36 8.36 -0.70
CA ARG A 302 -6.02 8.53 -2.12
C ARG A 302 -7.09 8.02 -3.10
N ALA A 303 -7.80 6.94 -2.79
CA ALA A 303 -8.76 6.28 -3.67
C ALA A 303 -10.20 6.76 -3.45
N HIS A 304 -10.83 7.26 -4.52
CA HIS A 304 -12.25 7.62 -4.55
C HIS A 304 -13.00 6.65 -5.47
N LEU A 305 -13.96 5.89 -4.94
CA LEU A 305 -14.74 4.93 -5.72
C LEU A 305 -15.54 5.63 -6.83
N LEU A 306 -15.48 5.10 -8.06
CA LEU A 306 -16.15 5.69 -9.23
C LEU A 306 -17.67 5.81 -9.03
N SER A 307 -18.28 4.84 -8.34
CA SER A 307 -19.71 4.89 -7.98
C SER A 307 -20.05 6.08 -7.07
N THR A 308 -19.17 6.41 -6.11
CA THR A 308 -19.31 7.59 -5.26
C THR A 308 -19.07 8.88 -6.05
N VAL A 309 -18.08 8.90 -6.96
CA VAL A 309 -17.80 10.06 -7.83
C VAL A 309 -19.01 10.38 -8.72
N ILE A 310 -19.64 9.36 -9.32
CA ILE A 310 -20.86 9.49 -10.12
C ILE A 310 -22.02 10.03 -9.26
N ASN A 311 -22.30 9.39 -8.12
CA ASN A 311 -23.38 9.82 -7.21
C ASN A 311 -23.21 11.26 -6.71
N ASN A 312 -21.98 11.67 -6.37
CA ASN A 312 -21.68 13.03 -5.94
C ASN A 312 -22.04 14.08 -7.01
N LEU A 313 -21.76 13.78 -8.28
CA LEU A 313 -22.07 14.66 -9.42
C LEU A 313 -23.57 14.63 -9.80
N GLU A 314 -24.26 13.52 -9.56
CA GLU A 314 -25.71 13.39 -9.72
C GLU A 314 -26.48 14.18 -8.64
N LEU A 315 -25.94 14.23 -7.41
CA LEU A 315 -26.50 15.03 -6.30
C LEU A 315 -26.14 16.52 -6.41
N MET A 316 -24.95 16.85 -6.92
CA MET A 316 -24.45 18.22 -7.03
C MET A 316 -23.55 18.37 -8.26
N PRO A 317 -24.03 19.03 -9.34
CA PRO A 317 -23.31 19.11 -10.61
C PRO A 317 -21.87 19.65 -10.56
N ASP A 318 -21.54 20.44 -9.54
CA ASP A 318 -20.25 21.08 -9.29
C ASP A 318 -19.61 20.64 -7.97
N TYR A 319 -19.94 19.43 -7.48
CA TYR A 319 -19.47 18.90 -6.19
C TYR A 319 -17.96 19.08 -5.94
N TYR A 320 -17.12 18.82 -6.94
CA TYR A 320 -15.66 18.82 -6.78
C TYR A 320 -15.00 20.20 -6.69
N THR A 321 -15.72 21.29 -6.96
CA THR A 321 -15.30 22.66 -6.64
C THR A 321 -15.80 23.13 -5.27
N LYS A 322 -16.59 22.31 -4.56
CA LYS A 322 -17.17 22.63 -3.24
C LYS A 322 -16.68 21.72 -2.12
N CYS A 323 -16.37 20.45 -2.42
CA CYS A 323 -15.91 19.51 -1.41
C CYS A 323 -14.46 19.76 -0.97
N ILE A 324 -14.15 19.44 0.28
CA ILE A 324 -12.78 19.26 0.73
C ILE A 324 -12.28 17.91 0.20
N LEU A 325 -11.07 17.86 -0.36
CA LEU A 325 -10.41 16.61 -0.74
C LEU A 325 -9.20 16.38 0.17
N SER A 326 -9.20 15.27 0.88
CA SER A 326 -8.14 14.88 1.82
C SER A 326 -7.16 13.93 1.14
N PHE A 327 -5.87 14.27 1.15
CA PHE A 327 -4.82 13.41 0.58
C PHE A 327 -3.50 13.47 1.37
N LEU A 328 -2.65 12.45 1.18
CA LEU A 328 -1.31 12.42 1.76
C LEU A 328 -0.29 13.23 0.96
N VAL A 329 0.59 13.94 1.67
CA VAL A 329 1.85 14.51 1.18
C VAL A 329 3.00 14.08 2.10
N PHE A 330 4.25 14.05 1.60
CA PHE A 330 5.39 13.51 2.37
C PHE A 330 6.59 14.46 2.43
N GLU A 331 7.46 14.28 3.43
CA GLU A 331 8.69 15.08 3.51
C GLU A 331 9.60 14.84 2.30
N GLY A 332 9.96 15.93 1.61
CA GLY A 332 10.72 15.89 0.36
C GLY A 332 9.89 15.90 -0.92
N ASP A 333 8.55 15.85 -0.83
CA ASP A 333 7.65 16.17 -1.94
C ASP A 333 7.63 17.70 -2.19
N SER A 334 7.57 18.08 -3.45
CA SER A 334 7.49 19.48 -3.87
C SER A 334 6.12 20.08 -3.57
N LEU A 335 5.03 19.32 -3.64
CA LEU A 335 3.68 19.78 -3.27
C LEU A 335 3.54 19.95 -1.74
N CYS A 336 4.05 19.00 -0.95
CA CYS A 336 4.22 19.14 0.51
C CYS A 336 4.94 20.45 0.88
N THR A 337 6.00 20.78 0.14
CA THR A 337 6.76 22.03 0.33
C THR A 337 5.89 23.26 0.05
N LYS A 338 5.07 23.24 -1.02
CA LYS A 338 4.15 24.35 -1.34
C LYS A 338 3.01 24.53 -0.34
N PHE A 339 2.45 23.45 0.22
CA PHE A 339 1.50 23.56 1.34
C PHE A 339 2.14 24.09 2.62
N ARG A 340 3.42 23.80 2.86
CA ARG A 340 4.17 24.32 4.01
C ARG A 340 4.56 25.80 3.88
N GLU A 341 4.91 26.25 2.68
CA GLU A 341 5.12 27.68 2.38
C GLU A 341 3.86 28.51 2.71
N HIS A 342 2.68 27.93 2.49
CA HIS A 342 1.38 28.52 2.78
C HIS A 342 0.85 28.26 4.21
N GLY A 343 1.62 27.60 5.08
CA GLY A 343 1.24 27.32 6.46
C GLY A 343 0.17 26.24 6.67
N VAL A 344 -0.25 25.55 5.61
CA VAL A 344 -1.26 24.47 5.66
C VAL A 344 -0.69 23.20 6.29
N VAL A 345 0.56 22.84 5.95
CA VAL A 345 1.30 21.75 6.61
C VAL A 345 2.18 22.33 7.70
N GLY A 346 1.86 21.99 8.96
CA GLY A 346 2.60 22.45 10.13
C GLY A 346 4.08 22.09 10.08
N LYS A 347 4.93 22.99 10.58
CA LYS A 347 6.33 22.66 10.87
C LYS A 347 6.37 21.85 12.17
N LYS A 348 6.85 20.60 12.10
CA LYS A 348 7.30 19.87 13.29
C LYS A 348 8.37 20.75 13.94
N LYS A 349 8.17 21.17 15.20
CA LYS A 349 9.26 21.80 15.96
C LYS A 349 10.40 20.78 16.01
N SER A 350 11.62 21.22 15.73
CA SER A 350 12.80 20.41 16.03
C SER A 350 12.84 20.17 17.54
N GLU A 351 13.16 18.96 17.95
CA GLU A 351 13.61 18.64 19.31
C GLU A 351 14.99 19.28 19.49
N SER A 352 15.00 20.57 19.78
CA SER A 352 16.20 21.35 20.07
C SER A 352 16.57 21.17 21.53
N GLU A 353 17.58 20.36 21.78
CA GLU A 353 18.51 20.52 22.91
C GLU A 353 17.86 20.48 24.32
N GLU A 354 17.14 19.39 24.64
CA GLU A 354 16.95 18.99 26.03
C GLU A 354 18.15 18.14 26.50
N THR A 355 19.16 18.87 27.03
CA THR A 355 20.36 18.43 27.80
C THR A 355 21.39 17.53 27.12
#